data_AF-A0A1X7N2I7-F1
#
_entry.id   AF-A0A1X7N2I7-F1
#
_cell.length_a   1.000
_cell.length_b   1.000
_cell.length_c   1.000
_cell.angle_alpha   90.00
_cell.angle_beta   90.00
_cell.angle_gamma   90.00
#
_symmetry.space_group_name_H-M   'P 1'
#
loop_
_entity.id
_entity.type
_entity.pdbx_description
1 polymer ?
#
loop_
_entity_poly.entity_id
_entity_poly.type
_entity_poly.pdbx_seq_one_letter_code
_entity_poly.pdbx_strand_id
1 'polypeptide(L)'
;MGDDGRRWGEAALYTDAVLTAPFALAVIAEATGSRVVGGRTADAHVPLYSGPTSARVSVAGFGDSVPITVDVRDERGQKEARAAAQALGLELAAYAGWTVTPGF
;
A
#
# COMPACT_ATOMS: atom_id res chain seq x y z
N MET A 1 15.48 -26.72 -8.74
CA MET A 1 14.07 -27.15 -8.84
C MET A 1 13.26 -26.29 -7.89
N GLY A 2 12.69 -25.15 -8.25
CA GLY A 2 12.78 -24.31 -9.44
C GLY A 2 12.47 -22.88 -8.97
N ASP A 3 13.46 -21.99 -9.00
CA ASP A 3 13.29 -20.56 -8.73
C ASP A 3 13.23 -19.85 -10.09
N ASP A 4 12.20 -20.19 -10.87
CA ASP A 4 11.87 -19.51 -12.11
C ASP A 4 11.04 -18.26 -11.78
N GLY A 5 11.73 -17.14 -11.53
CA GLY A 5 11.43 -15.88 -12.21
C GLY A 5 10.08 -15.19 -11.99
N ARG A 6 9.43 -15.25 -10.82
CA ARG A 6 8.40 -14.22 -10.49
C ARG A 6 9.08 -12.93 -10.05
N ARG A 7 9.46 -12.08 -11.01
CA ARG A 7 9.86 -10.69 -10.73
C ARG A 7 8.64 -9.88 -10.32
N TRP A 8 8.17 -10.08 -9.10
CA TRP A 8 7.21 -9.17 -8.50
C TRP A 8 7.83 -7.77 -8.40
N GLY A 9 7.08 -6.76 -8.83
CA GLY A 9 7.40 -5.37 -8.56
C GLY A 9 7.02 -5.03 -7.13
N GLU A 10 7.83 -4.21 -6.48
CA GLU A 10 7.63 -3.71 -5.13
C GLU A 10 7.96 -2.22 -5.09
N ALA A 11 6.98 -1.41 -4.70
CA ALA A 11 7.10 0.03 -4.59
C ALA A 11 6.60 0.47 -3.21
N ALA A 12 7.47 1.14 -2.44
CA ALA A 12 7.10 1.70 -1.16
C ALA A 12 6.62 3.15 -1.32
N LEU A 13 5.59 3.51 -0.58
CA LEU A 13 5.14 4.87 -0.36
C LEU A 13 5.27 5.19 1.13
N TYR A 14 5.81 6.36 1.43
CA TYR A 14 5.92 6.87 2.79
C TYR A 14 4.92 7.99 2.97
N THR A 15 4.21 8.01 4.09
CA THR A 15 3.39 9.16 4.47
C THR A 15 3.73 9.61 5.87
N ASP A 16 3.76 10.93 6.05
CA ASP A 16 3.89 11.57 7.36
C ASP A 16 2.56 11.55 8.14
N ALA A 17 1.51 10.95 7.58
CA ALA A 17 0.22 10.86 8.22
C ALA A 17 0.33 10.02 9.51
N VAL A 18 0.01 10.67 10.62
CA VAL A 18 0.13 10.13 11.96
C VAL A 18 -1.17 9.43 12.36
N LEU A 19 -1.22 8.11 12.20
CA LEU A 19 -2.44 7.32 12.42
C LEU A 19 -2.12 5.85 12.69
N THR A 20 -3.15 5.08 13.05
CA THR A 20 -2.99 3.65 13.34
C THR A 20 -3.10 2.80 12.08
N ALA A 21 -2.39 1.68 12.02
CA ALA A 21 -2.45 0.71 10.91
C ALA A 21 -3.88 0.37 10.41
N PRO A 22 -4.84 0.02 11.29
CA PRO A 22 -6.20 -0.29 10.83
C PRO A 22 -6.93 0.94 10.25
N PHE A 23 -6.66 2.15 10.76
CA PHE A 23 -7.23 3.37 10.19
C PHE A 23 -6.62 3.65 8.82
N ALA A 24 -5.31 3.44 8.66
CA ALA A 24 -4.64 3.61 7.37
C ALA A 24 -5.26 2.72 6.29
N LEU A 25 -5.43 1.45 6.64
CA LEU A 25 -6.02 0.45 5.76
C LEU A 25 -7.46 0.80 5.39
N ALA A 26 -8.26 1.30 6.33
CA ALA A 26 -9.63 1.73 6.07
C ALA A 26 -9.67 2.88 5.05
N VAL A 27 -8.81 3.89 5.22
CA VAL A 27 -8.70 5.02 4.27
C VAL A 27 -8.24 4.55 2.89
N ILE A 28 -7.24 3.67 2.82
CA ILE A 28 -6.75 3.12 1.55
C ILE A 28 -7.82 2.29 0.85
N ALA A 29 -8.53 1.43 1.59
CA ALA A 29 -9.65 0.66 1.06
C ALA A 29 -10.75 1.57 0.50
N GLU A 30 -11.10 2.62 1.23
CA GLU A 30 -12.12 3.59 0.80
C GLU A 30 -11.68 4.39 -0.44
N ALA A 31 -10.45 4.90 -0.43
CA ALA A 31 -9.87 5.65 -1.56
C ALA A 31 -9.77 4.80 -2.84
N THR A 32 -9.45 3.51 -2.70
CA THR A 32 -9.28 2.58 -3.83
C THR A 32 -10.57 1.85 -4.20
N GLY A 33 -11.68 2.12 -3.49
CA GLY A 33 -12.95 1.40 -3.64
C GLY A 33 -12.85 -0.11 -3.37
N SER A 34 -11.80 -0.55 -2.67
CA SER A 34 -11.52 -1.96 -2.38
C SER A 34 -11.76 -2.29 -0.91
N ARG A 35 -11.77 -3.58 -0.55
CA ARG A 35 -11.97 -4.01 0.83
C ARG A 35 -10.64 -4.46 1.43
N VAL A 36 -10.38 -4.05 2.67
CA VAL A 36 -9.27 -4.58 3.46
C VAL A 36 -9.44 -6.09 3.65
N VAL A 37 -8.46 -6.86 3.20
CA VAL A 37 -8.35 -8.30 3.43
C VAL A 37 -7.39 -8.50 4.60
N GLY A 38 -7.76 -9.37 5.56
CA GLY A 38 -6.93 -9.64 6.73
C GLY A 38 -6.87 -8.49 7.75
N GLY A 39 -7.88 -7.61 7.81
CA GLY A 39 -7.93 -6.54 8.81
C GLY A 39 -7.75 -7.08 10.23
N ARG A 40 -6.79 -6.51 10.99
CA ARG A 40 -6.29 -6.96 12.32
C ARG A 40 -5.29 -8.11 12.34
N THR A 41 -4.78 -8.54 11.20
CA THR A 41 -3.63 -9.45 11.13
C THR A 41 -2.38 -8.69 10.70
N ALA A 42 -1.20 -9.24 10.98
CA ALA A 42 0.07 -8.71 10.47
C ALA A 42 0.17 -8.77 8.93
N ASP A 43 -0.80 -9.42 8.27
CA ASP A 43 -0.88 -9.63 6.81
C ASP A 43 -2.01 -8.84 6.14
N ALA A 44 -2.48 -7.78 6.79
CA ALA A 44 -3.52 -6.95 6.24
C ALA A 44 -3.09 -6.28 4.91
N HIS A 45 -3.86 -6.50 3.85
CA HIS A 45 -3.61 -5.97 2.52
C HIS A 45 -4.90 -5.53 1.84
N VAL A 46 -4.79 -4.60 0.90
CA VAL A 46 -5.86 -4.08 0.07
C VAL A 46 -5.54 -4.45 -1.37
N PRO A 47 -6.35 -5.29 -2.04
CA PRO A 47 -6.20 -5.52 -3.47
C PRO A 47 -6.41 -4.18 -4.19
N LEU A 48 -5.46 -3.78 -5.02
CA LEU A 48 -5.56 -2.54 -5.80
C LEU A 48 -5.99 -2.88 -7.21
N TYR A 49 -7.05 -2.22 -7.69
CA TYR A 49 -7.60 -2.41 -9.03
C TYR A 49 -8.01 -3.88 -9.30
N SER A 50 -8.77 -4.11 -10.37
CA SER A 50 -9.21 -5.47 -10.75
C SER A 50 -8.06 -6.25 -11.41
N GLY A 51 -6.94 -6.46 -10.69
CA GLY A 51 -5.71 -7.06 -11.21
C GLY A 51 -4.87 -7.76 -10.12
N PRO A 52 -3.65 -8.24 -10.47
CA PRO A 52 -2.74 -8.91 -9.55
C PRO A 52 -1.98 -7.93 -8.62
N THR A 53 -2.43 -6.68 -8.54
CA THR A 53 -1.80 -5.63 -7.75
C THR A 53 -2.38 -5.65 -6.34
N SER A 54 -1.53 -5.61 -5.33
CA SER A 54 -1.96 -5.55 -3.93
C SER A 54 -1.12 -4.54 -3.17
N ALA A 55 -1.78 -3.66 -2.42
CA ALA A 55 -1.17 -2.77 -1.45
C ALA A 55 -1.17 -3.42 -0.07
N ARG A 56 -0.02 -3.45 0.58
CA ARG A 56 0.12 -3.81 1.99
C ARG A 56 0.51 -2.57 2.76
N VAL A 57 -0.06 -2.41 3.94
CA VAL A 57 0.35 -1.32 4.83
C VAL A 57 1.24 -1.89 5.91
N SER A 58 2.46 -1.38 6.00
CA SER A 58 3.40 -1.68 7.07
C SER A 58 3.55 -0.44 7.94
N VAL A 59 3.14 -0.53 9.20
CA VAL A 59 3.30 0.57 10.15
C VAL A 59 4.58 0.34 10.92
N ALA A 60 5.48 1.33 10.88
CA ALA A 60 6.73 1.32 11.63
C ALA A 60 6.46 1.56 13.12
N GLY A 61 5.84 0.59 13.80
CA GLY A 61 5.54 0.64 15.23
C GLY A 61 4.05 0.62 15.52
N PHE A 62 3.56 -0.51 16.01
CA PHE A 62 2.26 -0.57 16.68
C PHE A 62 2.37 0.18 18.02
N GLY A 63 1.83 1.39 18.13
CA GLY A 63 1.56 1.99 19.45
C GLY A 63 1.77 3.49 19.58
N ASP A 64 2.62 4.09 18.75
CA ASP A 64 2.81 5.53 18.73
C ASP A 64 2.40 6.10 17.39
N SER A 65 2.12 7.39 17.40
CA SER A 65 1.75 8.21 16.27
C SER A 65 2.91 8.25 15.25
N VAL A 66 3.09 7.20 14.45
CA VAL A 66 4.25 6.98 13.56
C VAL A 66 3.89 7.15 12.09
N PRO A 67 4.87 7.54 11.23
CA PRO A 67 4.69 7.57 9.79
C PRO A 67 4.35 6.18 9.25
N ILE A 68 3.41 6.16 8.30
CA ILE A 68 2.89 4.93 7.70
C ILE A 68 3.69 4.64 6.41
N THR A 69 4.08 3.38 6.25
CA THR A 69 4.64 2.87 4.99
C THR A 69 3.60 2.01 4.28
N VAL A 70 3.42 2.23 2.99
CA VAL A 70 2.55 1.43 2.14
C VAL A 70 3.40 0.74 1.08
N ASP A 71 3.52 -0.57 1.19
CA ASP A 71 4.22 -1.43 0.25
C ASP A 71 3.25 -1.91 -0.82
N VAL A 72 3.40 -1.44 -2.05
CA VAL A 72 2.61 -1.86 -3.20
C VAL A 72 3.37 -2.94 -3.95
N ARG A 73 2.74 -4.10 -4.12
CA ARG A 73 3.26 -5.24 -4.86
C ARG A 73 2.45 -5.49 -6.11
N ASP A 74 3.14 -5.82 -7.20
CA ASP A 74 2.51 -6.17 -8.46
C ASP A 74 3.20 -7.34 -9.15
N GLU A 75 2.43 -8.35 -9.56
CA GLU A 75 3.01 -9.54 -10.19
C GLU A 75 3.51 -9.33 -11.64
N ARG A 76 3.08 -8.25 -12.30
CA ARG A 76 3.49 -7.88 -13.66
C ARG A 76 4.84 -7.19 -13.69
N GLY A 77 5.33 -6.70 -12.55
CA GLY A 77 6.70 -6.24 -12.35
C GLY A 77 6.85 -4.81 -11.84
N GLN A 78 8.11 -4.35 -11.70
CA GLN A 78 8.44 -3.10 -11.00
C GLN A 78 7.77 -1.85 -11.55
N LYS A 79 7.64 -1.75 -12.88
CA LYS A 79 7.02 -0.58 -13.52
C LYS A 79 5.55 -0.44 -13.15
N GLU A 80 4.82 -1.56 -13.09
CA GLU A 80 3.40 -1.61 -12.75
C GLU A 80 3.21 -1.35 -11.26
N ALA A 81 4.04 -1.92 -10.39
CA ALA A 81 4.04 -1.60 -8.96
C ALA A 81 4.27 -0.10 -8.70
N ARG A 82 5.23 0.51 -9.40
CA ARG A 82 5.52 1.95 -9.32
C ARG A 82 4.32 2.79 -9.80
N ALA A 83 3.72 2.42 -10.93
CA ALA A 83 2.56 3.13 -11.48
C ALA A 83 1.35 3.04 -10.54
N ALA A 84 1.08 1.85 -9.99
CA ALA A 84 0.03 1.63 -9.01
C ALA A 84 0.29 2.39 -7.70
N ALA A 85 1.54 2.43 -7.23
CA ALA A 85 1.93 3.22 -6.08
C ALA A 85 1.75 4.73 -6.31
N GLN A 86 2.12 5.23 -7.49
CA GLN A 86 1.89 6.63 -7.84
C GLN A 86 0.40 6.97 -7.91
N ALA A 87 -0.42 6.09 -8.53
CA ALA A 87 -1.86 6.27 -8.57
C ALA A 87 -2.46 6.27 -7.17
N LEU A 88 -2.08 5.32 -6.32
CA LEU A 88 -2.51 5.25 -4.92
C LEU A 88 -2.10 6.51 -4.14
N GLY A 89 -0.87 6.99 -4.31
CA GLY A 89 -0.40 8.21 -3.64
C GLY A 89 -1.23 9.44 -4.03
N LEU A 90 -1.62 9.55 -5.30
CA LEU A 90 -2.51 10.62 -5.78
C LEU A 90 -3.93 10.48 -5.22
N GLU A 91 -4.48 9.28 -5.18
CA GLU A 91 -5.81 9.01 -4.60
C GLU A 91 -5.82 9.33 -3.10
N LEU A 92 -4.78 8.95 -2.36
CA LEU A 92 -4.65 9.28 -0.93
C LEU A 92 -4.47 10.77 -0.68
N ALA A 93 -3.68 11.46 -1.51
CA ALA A 93 -3.53 12.90 -1.43
C ALA A 93 -4.85 13.63 -1.72
N ALA A 94 -5.62 13.17 -2.70
CA ALA A 94 -6.90 13.76 -3.07
C ALA A 94 -8.02 13.44 -2.06
N TYR A 95 -8.06 12.20 -1.54
CA TYR A 95 -9.12 11.72 -0.66
C TYR A 95 -8.91 12.14 0.79
N ALA A 96 -7.71 11.90 1.31
CA ALA A 96 -7.39 12.08 2.72
C ALA A 96 -6.52 13.32 2.99
N GLY A 97 -6.06 14.02 1.94
CA GLY A 97 -5.14 15.15 2.09
C GLY A 97 -3.74 14.72 2.54
N TRP A 98 -3.39 13.44 2.41
CA TRP A 98 -2.12 12.92 2.90
C TRP A 98 -0.97 13.34 2.00
N THR A 99 0.14 13.72 2.63
CA THR A 99 1.40 13.87 1.91
C THR A 99 2.04 12.50 1.78
N VAL A 100 2.11 11.99 0.55
CA VAL A 100 2.67 10.68 0.21
C VAL A 100 3.91 10.88 -0.64
N THR A 101 5.02 10.31 -0.21
CA THR A 101 6.33 10.39 -0.85
C THR A 101 6.75 9.01 -1.35
N PRO A 102 7.01 8.83 -2.66
CA PRO A 102 7.49 7.56 -3.19
C PRO A 102 8.92 7.24 -2.73
N GLY A 103 9.14 5.98 -2.37
CA GLY A 103 10.40 5.47 -1.81
C GLY A 103 11.34 4.77 -2.78
N PHE A 104 11.23 5.06 -4.07
CA PHE A 104 11.85 4.31 -5.17
C PHE A 104 12.52 5.20 -6.23
#